data_AF-A0A535ALS8-F1
#
_entry.id   AF-A0A535ALS8-F1
#
_cell.length_a   1.000
_cell.length_b   1.000
_cell.length_c   1.000
_cell.angle_alpha   90.00
_cell.angle_beta   90.00
_cell.angle_gamma   90.00
#
_symmetry.space_group_name_H-M   'P 1'
#
loop_
_entity.id
_entity.type
_entity.pdbx_description
1 polymer ?
#
loop_
_entity_poly.entity_id
_entity_poly.type
_entity_poly.pdbx_seq_one_letter_code
_entity_poly.pdbx_strand_id
1 'polypeptide(L)'
;MRTEIIRNRTPEEQELEKKKVELASLEADLIQRELDLATLHAELAEFEGRYLRTVGVLYAELDEIEAQIAEAEARCRPNDDDAWEKAGYARARAKESAQTATPIAETKI
;
A
#
# COMPACT_ATOMS: atom_id res chain seq x y z
N MET A 1 61.85 9.18 -36.56
CA MET A 1 61.01 8.37 -35.65
C MET A 1 60.44 9.31 -34.61
N ARG A 2 59.11 9.48 -34.54
CA ARG A 2 58.48 10.27 -33.46
C ARG A 2 58.33 9.34 -32.26
N THR A 3 59.00 9.68 -31.17
CA THR A 3 58.86 8.96 -29.91
C THR A 3 57.58 9.47 -29.23
N GLU A 4 56.55 8.64 -29.18
CA GLU A 4 55.37 8.93 -28.36
C GLU A 4 55.75 8.78 -26.88
N ILE A 5 55.70 9.88 -26.15
CA ILE A 5 55.92 9.89 -24.70
C ILE A 5 54.62 9.40 -24.06
N ILE A 6 54.63 8.16 -23.56
CA ILE A 6 53.50 7.61 -22.80
C ILE A 6 53.54 8.24 -21.41
N ARG A 7 52.54 9.06 -21.08
CA ARG A 7 52.39 9.63 -19.74
C ARG A 7 51.86 8.55 -18.80
N ASN A 8 52.68 8.11 -17.84
CA ASN A 8 52.22 7.22 -16.78
C ASN A 8 51.29 7.98 -15.83
N ARG A 9 50.13 7.39 -15.54
CA ARG A 9 49.16 7.95 -14.58
C ARG A 9 49.75 7.97 -13.17
N THR A 10 49.44 9.02 -12.41
CA THR A 10 49.82 9.07 -10.98
C THR A 10 48.98 8.09 -10.16
N PRO A 11 49.44 7.67 -8.97
CA PRO A 11 48.64 6.83 -8.07
C PRO A 11 47.25 7.41 -7.78
N GLU A 12 47.15 8.74 -7.64
CA GLU A 12 45.89 9.44 -7.41
C GLU A 12 44.95 9.34 -8.60
N GLU A 13 45.46 9.44 -9.84
CA GLU A 13 44.66 9.27 -11.05
C GLU A 13 44.15 7.83 -11.21
N GLN A 14 44.92 6.83 -10.77
CA GLN A 14 44.50 5.43 -10.77
C GLN A 14 43.40 5.17 -9.73
N GLU A 15 43.56 5.70 -8.51
CA GLU A 15 42.54 5.58 -7.46
C GLU A 15 41.25 6.33 -7.81
N LEU A 16 41.36 7.50 -8.44
CA LEU A 16 40.21 8.24 -8.94
C LEU A 16 39.43 7.43 -9.98
N GLU A 17 40.13 6.77 -10.90
CA GLU A 17 39.48 5.93 -11.91
C GLU A 17 38.75 4.74 -11.28
N LYS A 18 39.37 4.06 -10.30
CA LYS A 18 38.74 2.97 -9.56
C LYS A 18 37.45 3.45 -8.87
N LYS A 19 37.51 4.60 -8.18
CA LYS A 19 36.35 5.18 -7.49
C LYS A 19 35.23 5.57 -8.45
N LYS A 20 35.55 6.05 -9.66
CA LYS A 20 34.53 6.35 -10.68
C LYS A 20 33.82 5.09 -11.18
N VAL A 21 34.57 4.00 -11.37
CA VAL A 21 33.98 2.70 -11.76
C VAL A 21 33.10 2.16 -10.63
N GLU A 22 33.57 2.23 -9.39
CA GLU A 22 32.77 1.83 -8.21
C GLU A 22 31.49 2.67 -8.09
N LEU A 23 31.61 3.99 -8.23
CA LEU A 23 30.46 4.90 -8.18
C LEU A 23 29.44 4.59 -9.28
N ALA A 24 29.89 4.40 -10.53
CA ALA A 24 29.00 4.06 -11.64
C ALA A 24 28.26 2.73 -11.41
N SER A 25 28.91 1.75 -10.79
CA SER A 25 28.27 0.49 -10.40
C SER A 25 27.20 0.72 -9.33
N LEU A 26 27.51 1.50 -8.30
CA LEU A 26 26.57 1.80 -7.22
C LEU A 26 25.36 2.62 -7.71
N GLU A 27 25.58 3.57 -8.62
CA GLU A 27 24.51 4.35 -9.25
C GLU A 27 23.59 3.46 -10.08
N ALA A 28 24.14 2.52 -10.85
CA ALA A 28 23.34 1.55 -11.60
C ALA A 28 22.50 0.65 -10.68
N ASP A 29 23.10 0.16 -9.60
CA ASP A 29 22.38 -0.63 -8.58
C ASP A 29 21.27 0.18 -7.92
N LEU A 30 21.55 1.45 -7.59
CA LEU A 30 20.56 2.34 -6.98
C LEU A 30 19.36 2.56 -7.91
N ILE A 31 19.60 2.88 -9.18
CA ILE A 31 18.55 3.08 -10.18
C ILE A 31 17.67 1.83 -10.30
N GLN A 32 18.30 0.64 -10.31
CA GLN A 32 17.54 -0.61 -10.38
C GLN A 32 16.65 -0.79 -9.14
N ARG A 33 17.18 -0.52 -7.94
CA ARG A 33 16.39 -0.63 -6.69
C ARG A 33 15.26 0.38 -6.61
N GLU A 34 15.46 1.59 -7.10
CA GLU A 34 14.41 2.61 -7.18
C GLU A 34 13.29 2.18 -8.13
N LEU A 35 13.65 1.59 -9.28
CA LEU A 35 12.69 1.02 -10.22
C LEU A 35 11.91 -0.15 -9.60
N ASP A 36 12.60 -1.08 -8.93
CA ASP A 36 11.98 -2.21 -8.26
C ASP A 36 10.99 -1.75 -7.17
N LEU A 37 11.38 -0.74 -6.38
CA LEU A 37 10.55 -0.15 -5.34
C LEU A 37 9.31 0.53 -5.92
N ALA A 38 9.47 1.33 -6.98
CA ALA A 38 8.35 1.97 -7.66
C ALA A 38 7.37 0.93 -8.23
N THR A 39 7.89 -0.15 -8.80
CA THR A 39 7.08 -1.27 -9.32
C THR A 39 6.29 -1.94 -8.20
N LEU A 40 6.96 -2.26 -7.09
CA LEU A 40 6.30 -2.90 -5.94
C LEU A 40 5.20 -2.03 -5.33
N HIS A 41 5.40 -0.71 -5.25
CA HIS A 41 4.36 0.20 -4.79
C HIS A 41 3.14 0.22 -5.72
N ALA A 42 3.35 0.17 -7.04
CA ALA A 42 2.25 0.12 -8.00
C ALA A 42 1.47 -1.20 -7.89
N GLU A 43 2.18 -2.33 -7.75
CA GLU A 43 1.57 -3.66 -7.55
C GLU A 43 0.77 -3.72 -6.24
N LEU A 44 1.31 -3.15 -5.16
CA LEU A 44 0.62 -3.09 -3.87
C LEU A 44 -0.66 -2.27 -3.95
N ALA A 45 -0.62 -1.10 -4.59
CA ALA A 45 -1.80 -0.25 -4.77
C ALA A 45 -2.88 -0.95 -5.61
N GLU A 46 -2.49 -1.67 -6.68
CA GLU A 46 -3.43 -2.48 -7.46
C GLU A 46 -4.06 -3.58 -6.61
N PHE A 47 -3.24 -4.29 -5.83
CA PHE A 47 -3.69 -5.35 -4.95
C PHE A 47 -4.67 -4.84 -3.89
N GLU A 48 -4.34 -3.75 -3.19
CA GLU A 48 -5.21 -3.12 -2.20
C GLU A 48 -6.55 -2.71 -2.81
N GLY A 49 -6.53 -2.09 -3.99
CA GLY A 49 -7.75 -1.72 -4.70
C GLY A 49 -8.62 -2.93 -5.07
N ARG A 50 -8.00 -4.05 -5.50
CA ARG A 50 -8.71 -5.31 -5.78
C ARG A 50 -9.24 -5.96 -4.50
N TYR A 51 -8.46 -5.95 -3.42
CA TYR A 51 -8.83 -6.49 -2.13
C TYR A 51 -10.04 -5.76 -1.55
N LEU A 52 -10.03 -4.43 -1.52
CA LEU A 52 -11.16 -3.65 -1.01
C LEU A 52 -12.45 -3.90 -1.81
N ARG A 53 -12.36 -3.94 -3.15
CA ARG A 53 -13.53 -4.23 -4.01
C ARG A 53 -14.08 -5.64 -3.86
N THR A 54 -13.24 -6.62 -3.53
CA THR A 54 -13.66 -8.02 -3.45
C THR A 54 -14.01 -8.42 -2.03
N VAL A 55 -13.09 -8.20 -1.10
CA VAL A 55 -13.19 -8.63 0.30
C VAL A 55 -13.81 -7.54 1.17
N GLY A 56 -13.48 -6.27 0.94
CA GLY A 56 -14.08 -5.16 1.69
C GLY A 56 -15.59 -5.08 1.54
N VAL A 57 -16.11 -5.31 0.32
CA VAL A 57 -17.55 -5.40 0.07
C VAL A 57 -18.19 -6.54 0.85
N LEU A 58 -17.55 -7.72 0.91
CA LEU A 58 -18.07 -8.86 1.67
C LEU A 58 -18.13 -8.59 3.17
N TYR A 59 -17.15 -7.86 3.73
CA TYR A 59 -17.21 -7.45 5.13
C TYR A 59 -18.31 -6.42 5.40
N ALA A 60 -18.51 -5.47 4.49
CA ALA A 60 -19.61 -4.51 4.59
C ALA A 60 -20.98 -5.22 4.52
N GLU A 61 -21.13 -6.22 3.64
CA GLU A 61 -22.33 -7.06 3.56
C GLU A 61 -22.54 -7.87 4.84
N LEU A 62 -21.48 -8.44 5.40
CA LEU A 62 -21.55 -9.18 6.66
C LEU A 62 -22.03 -8.28 7.81
N ASP A 63 -21.41 -7.11 7.97
CA ASP A 63 -21.78 -6.17 9.03
C ASP A 63 -23.22 -5.67 8.86
N GLU A 64 -23.69 -5.49 7.61
CA GLU A 64 -25.08 -5.14 7.34
C GLU A 64 -26.05 -6.26 7.76
N ILE A 65 -25.72 -7.51 7.46
CA ILE A 65 -26.51 -8.68 7.89
C ILE A 65 -26.53 -8.78 9.41
N GLU A 66 -25.39 -8.61 10.08
CA GLU A 66 -25.30 -8.61 11.54
C GLU A 66 -26.16 -7.50 12.17
N ALA A 67 -26.15 -6.29 11.59
CA ALA A 67 -26.99 -5.18 12.03
C ALA A 67 -28.48 -5.51 11.87
N GLN A 68 -28.89 -6.11 10.76
CA GLN A 68 -30.28 -6.50 10.53
C GLN A 68 -30.75 -7.58 11.52
N ILE A 69 -29.89 -8.55 11.84
CA ILE A 69 -30.19 -9.58 12.84
C ILE A 69 -30.35 -8.95 14.23
N ALA A 70 -29.40 -8.12 14.66
CA ALA A 70 -29.45 -7.48 15.97
C ALA A 70 -30.70 -6.58 16.13
N GLU A 71 -31.07 -5.84 15.08
CA GLU A 71 -32.29 -5.04 15.07
C GLU A 71 -33.57 -5.90 15.14
N ALA A 72 -33.60 -7.04 14.44
CA ALA A 72 -34.72 -7.96 14.52
C ALA A 72 -34.84 -8.57 15.93
N GLU A 73 -33.73 -8.94 16.55
CA GLU A 73 -33.68 -9.45 17.92
C GLU A 73 -34.18 -8.43 18.94
N ALA A 74 -33.73 -7.17 18.83
CA ALA A 74 -34.19 -6.07 19.68
C ALA A 74 -35.70 -5.81 19.53
N ARG A 75 -36.22 -5.88 18.30
CA ARG A 75 -37.67 -5.77 18.05
C ARG A 75 -38.47 -6.92 18.67
N CYS A 76 -37.91 -8.13 18.69
CA CYS A 76 -38.52 -9.27 19.37
C CYS A 76 -38.45 -9.17 20.90
N ARG A 77 -37.56 -8.33 21.46
CA ARG A 77 -37.39 -8.11 22.90
C ARG A 77 -37.39 -6.60 23.24
N PRO A 78 -38.54 -5.90 23.15
CA PRO A 78 -38.56 -4.45 23.25
C PRO A 78 -38.10 -3.87 24.59
N ASN A 79 -38.14 -4.65 25.67
CA ASN A 79 -37.72 -4.24 27.02
C ASN A 79 -36.28 -4.68 27.37
N ASP A 80 -35.53 -5.20 26.39
CA ASP A 80 -34.15 -5.61 26.55
C ASP A 80 -33.25 -4.48 26.03
N ASP A 81 -32.84 -3.59 26.94
CA ASP A 81 -32.01 -2.42 26.61
C ASP A 81 -30.66 -2.84 26.02
N ASP A 82 -30.09 -3.96 26.47
CA ASP A 82 -28.84 -4.52 25.94
C ASP A 82 -28.98 -4.96 24.47
N ALA A 83 -30.16 -5.45 24.08
CA ALA A 83 -30.45 -5.82 22.69
C ALA A 83 -30.49 -4.59 21.78
N TRP A 84 -31.07 -3.47 22.25
CA TRP A 84 -31.07 -2.21 21.53
C TRP A 84 -29.67 -1.59 21.42
N GLU A 85 -28.86 -1.69 22.47
CA GLU A 85 -27.48 -1.21 22.43
C GLU A 85 -26.64 -1.98 21.40
N LYS A 86 -26.75 -3.31 21.39
CA LYS A 86 -26.09 -4.18 20.39
C LYS A 86 -26.52 -3.86 18.97
N ALA A 87 -27.81 -3.65 18.73
CA ALA A 87 -28.32 -3.22 17.43
C ALA A 87 -27.71 -1.88 16.99
N GLY A 88 -27.59 -0.93 17.93
CA GLY A 88 -26.93 0.36 17.70
C GLY A 88 -25.46 0.21 17.28
N TYR A 89 -24.68 -0.59 18.00
CA TYR A 89 -23.27 -0.86 17.66
C TYR A 89 -23.11 -1.55 16.31
N ALA A 90 -23.89 -2.61 16.07
CA ALA A 90 -23.84 -3.34 14.80
C ALA A 90 -24.18 -2.42 13.61
N ARG A 91 -25.18 -1.54 13.77
CA ARG A 91 -25.53 -0.55 12.74
C ARG A 91 -24.43 0.50 12.53
N ALA A 92 -23.75 0.94 13.59
CA ALA A 92 -22.63 1.86 13.47
C ALA A 92 -21.47 1.23 12.69
N ARG A 93 -21.12 -0.02 13.02
CA ARG A 93 -20.09 -0.79 12.32
C ARG A 93 -20.43 -1.01 10.84
N ALA A 94 -21.67 -1.40 10.53
CA ALA A 94 -22.11 -1.56 9.14
C ALA A 94 -21.95 -0.29 8.30
N LYS A 95 -22.24 0.87 8.88
CA LYS A 95 -22.05 2.18 8.21
C LYS A 95 -20.57 2.49 7.99
N GLU A 96 -19.72 2.23 8.97
CA GLU A 96 -18.28 2.44 8.87
C GLU A 96 -17.66 1.56 7.78
N SER A 97 -17.97 0.26 7.79
CA SER A 97 -17.48 -0.71 6.80
C SER A 97 -17.98 -0.41 5.38
N ALA A 98 -19.23 0.04 5.22
CA ALA A 98 -19.76 0.46 3.92
C ALA A 98 -19.03 1.69 3.36
N GLN A 99 -18.64 2.64 4.21
CA GLN A 99 -17.88 3.82 3.81
C GLN A 99 -16.45 3.47 3.40
N THR A 100 -15.82 2.52 4.09
CA THR A 100 -14.44 2.06 3.77
C THR A 100 -14.39 1.12 2.57
N ALA A 101 -15.41 0.30 2.36
CA ALA A 101 -15.51 -0.58 1.19
C ALA A 101 -15.80 0.18 -0.12
N THR A 102 -16.31 1.42 -0.03
CA THR A 102 -16.45 2.29 -1.18
C THR A 102 -15.08 2.89 -1.50
N PRO A 103 -14.48 2.60 -2.67
CA PRO A 103 -13.17 3.13 -2.99
C PRO A 103 -13.23 4.66 -2.99
N ILE A 104 -12.39 5.30 -2.19
CA ILE A 104 -12.18 6.74 -2.22
C ILE A 104 -11.75 7.06 -3.66
N ALA A 105 -12.62 7.72 -4.42
CA ALA A 105 -12.30 8.15 -5.77
C ALA A 105 -10.99 8.95 -5.70
N GLU A 106 -9.96 8.42 -6.36
CA GLU A 106 -8.65 9.00 -6.64
C GLU A 106 -8.45 10.39 -6.04
N THR A 107 -7.87 10.45 -4.83
CA THR A 107 -7.23 11.68 -4.38
C THR A 107 -5.97 11.85 -5.21
N LYS A 108 -6.17 12.50 -6.36
CA LYS A 108 -5.16 12.87 -7.34
C LYS A 108 -4.14 13.79 -6.65
N ILE A 109 -2.89 13.32 -6.58
CA ILE A 109 -1.72 14.10 -6.18
C ILE A 109 -1.40 15.11 -7.28
#